data_AF-A0A8D8R6H8-F1
#
_entry.id   AF-A0A8D8R6H8-F1
#
_cell.length_a   1.000
_cell.length_b   1.000
_cell.length_c   1.000
_cell.angle_alpha   90.00
_cell.angle_beta   90.00
_cell.angle_gamma   90.00
#
_symmetry.space_group_name_H-M   'P 1'
#
loop_
_entity.id
_entity.type
_entity.pdbx_description
1 polymer ?
#
loop_
_entity_poly.entity_id
_entity_poly.type
_entity_poly.pdbx_seq_one_letter_code
_entity_poly.pdbx_strand_id
1 'polypeptide(L)'
;MDTTPQKEEDKPVGDEEDGRSRKRRDRKNRWGPSDVQEEEETPDKRRRRDDSNSTDDRREETPRSRRRTPEPEVKKPPPVEKPENEPEIDPEAFTLAWYDSDLNLVLDTDSFTYGSPMSDQGFVYMWAGARATYGFNKGKIYYEVEIKEYCDTSNYEADKFPHQLRVGFSPRQSLLQLGEAEHSYAWESTGQLVANNKYTLFGQPAAVEDTIGVLVDCESDAENIIVKFTLNGTLLKLVRRQVKPAVEEDSEYEDVEEIVSDNEEEEEEESLGCKER
;
A
#
# COMPACT_ATOMS: atom_id res chain seq x y z
N MET A 1 -41.41 31.09 -63.21
CA MET A 1 -41.29 29.63 -63.36
C MET A 1 -40.56 29.18 -62.10
N ASP A 2 -41.24 29.10 -60.94
CA ASP A 2 -42.04 27.95 -60.47
C ASP A 2 -41.21 26.65 -60.54
N THR A 3 -40.98 25.86 -59.49
CA THR A 3 -41.81 25.54 -58.31
C THR A 3 -40.96 24.80 -57.24
N THR A 4 -41.34 24.91 -55.97
CA THR A 4 -40.94 24.05 -54.82
C THR A 4 -41.57 22.64 -54.90
N PRO A 5 -41.14 21.63 -54.10
CA PRO A 5 -41.67 21.40 -52.71
C PRO A 5 -40.59 20.88 -51.70
N GLN A 6 -40.57 21.18 -50.38
CA GLN A 6 -41.37 20.68 -49.22
C GLN A 6 -41.51 19.14 -49.17
N LYS A 7 -41.45 18.36 -48.08
CA LYS A 7 -41.23 18.42 -46.61
C LYS A 7 -41.02 16.91 -46.20
N GLU A 8 -40.43 16.51 -45.07
CA GLU A 8 -41.18 15.97 -43.91
C GLU A 8 -40.24 15.52 -42.77
N GLU A 9 -40.71 15.77 -41.56
CA GLU A 9 -40.22 15.33 -40.25
C GLU A 9 -40.81 13.94 -39.95
N ASP A 10 -40.11 13.10 -39.15
CA ASP A 10 -40.80 12.18 -38.24
C ASP A 10 -39.90 11.67 -37.10
N LYS A 11 -40.46 11.70 -35.88
CA LYS A 11 -40.11 10.96 -34.65
C LYS A 11 -41.47 10.52 -34.05
N PRO A 12 -41.53 9.67 -33.01
CA PRO A 12 -41.00 8.31 -32.85
C PRO A 12 -42.12 7.34 -32.38
N VAL A 13 -42.02 6.02 -32.58
CA VAL A 13 -42.89 5.04 -31.87
C VAL A 13 -42.17 3.70 -31.69
N GLY A 14 -42.23 3.15 -30.47
CA GLY A 14 -42.31 1.69 -30.27
C GLY A 14 -41.32 1.12 -29.24
N ASP A 15 -41.66 1.19 -27.96
CA ASP A 15 -41.16 0.29 -26.92
C ASP A 15 -41.74 -1.12 -27.15
N GLU A 16 -40.87 -2.13 -27.27
CA GLU A 16 -41.25 -3.53 -27.05
C GLU A 16 -40.27 -4.16 -26.04
N GLU A 17 -40.81 -4.42 -24.85
CA GLU A 17 -40.23 -5.25 -23.81
C GLU A 17 -40.16 -6.72 -24.28
N ASP A 18 -38.97 -7.32 -24.33
CA ASP A 18 -38.84 -8.77 -24.48
C ASP A 18 -38.32 -9.39 -23.18
N GLY A 19 -39.27 -9.92 -22.41
CA GLY A 19 -39.02 -10.67 -21.19
C GLY A 19 -38.60 -12.10 -21.49
N ARG A 20 -37.36 -12.47 -21.12
CA ARG A 20 -36.98 -13.89 -20.93
C ARG A 20 -36.13 -14.10 -19.68
N SER A 21 -36.84 -14.53 -18.64
CA SER A 21 -36.35 -15.17 -17.42
C SER A 21 -35.33 -16.28 -17.67
N ARG A 22 -34.13 -16.16 -17.05
CA ARG A 22 -33.24 -17.31 -16.77
C ARG A 22 -32.67 -17.20 -15.35
N LYS A 23 -33.23 -18.04 -14.48
CA LYS A 23 -32.83 -18.46 -13.13
C LYS A 23 -31.37 -18.17 -12.75
N ARG A 24 -31.16 -17.20 -11.85
CA ARG A 24 -30.00 -17.17 -10.96
C ARG A 24 -30.17 -18.23 -9.88
N ARG A 25 -29.18 -19.10 -9.74
CA ARG A 25 -29.04 -20.06 -8.65
C ARG A 25 -28.36 -19.35 -7.49
N ASP A 26 -29.14 -18.82 -6.55
CA ASP A 26 -28.62 -18.33 -5.28
C ASP A 26 -28.22 -19.51 -4.40
N ARG A 27 -26.91 -19.66 -4.18
CA ARG A 27 -26.37 -20.49 -3.10
C ARG A 27 -26.55 -19.69 -1.80
N LYS A 28 -27.54 -20.11 -1.00
CA LYS A 28 -27.75 -19.66 0.38
C LYS A 28 -26.49 -19.90 1.22
N ASN A 29 -25.80 -18.83 1.59
CA ASN A 29 -24.99 -18.83 2.80
C ASN A 29 -25.85 -18.47 4.00
N ARG A 30 -25.50 -19.16 5.08
CA ARG A 30 -26.25 -19.42 6.30
C ARG A 30 -25.64 -18.55 7.39
N TRP A 31 -26.21 -17.38 7.65
CA TRP A 31 -26.18 -16.72 8.96
C TRP A 31 -27.14 -15.52 8.92
N GLY A 32 -28.13 -15.51 9.78
CA GLY A 32 -28.98 -14.35 10.02
C GLY A 32 -29.28 -14.29 11.52
N PRO A 33 -29.18 -13.13 12.18
CA PRO A 33 -29.78 -12.92 13.47
C PRO A 33 -31.20 -12.34 13.30
N SER A 34 -32.10 -12.85 14.14
CA SER A 34 -33.53 -12.58 14.18
C SER A 34 -33.86 -11.20 14.76
N ASP A 35 -35.00 -10.66 14.31
CA ASP A 35 -35.69 -9.46 14.79
C ASP A 35 -35.83 -9.39 16.31
N VAL A 36 -35.62 -8.18 16.87
CA VAL A 36 -36.28 -7.72 18.10
C VAL A 36 -36.67 -6.25 17.89
N GLN A 37 -37.96 -5.97 18.01
CA GLN A 37 -38.59 -4.65 17.93
C GLN A 37 -38.40 -3.84 19.22
N GLU A 38 -38.24 -2.53 19.02
CA GLU A 38 -38.63 -1.35 19.81
C GLU A 38 -38.66 -1.38 21.34
N GLU A 39 -37.99 -0.40 21.96
CA GLU A 39 -38.67 0.60 22.82
C GLU A 39 -37.81 1.86 22.99
N GLU A 40 -38.47 3.03 22.86
CA GLU A 40 -37.94 4.37 23.08
C GLU A 40 -37.66 4.63 24.58
N GLU A 41 -36.58 5.34 24.93
CA GLU A 41 -36.58 6.25 26.08
C GLU A 41 -35.68 7.48 25.84
N THR A 42 -36.16 8.63 26.31
CA THR A 42 -35.61 9.99 26.12
C THR A 42 -34.76 10.43 27.34
N PRO A 43 -34.27 11.69 27.53
CA PRO A 43 -32.85 11.92 27.73
C PRO A 43 -32.47 12.53 29.10
N ASP A 44 -31.15 12.53 29.36
CA ASP A 44 -30.39 13.52 30.14
C ASP A 44 -30.57 13.57 31.68
N LYS A 45 -29.49 13.27 32.42
CA LYS A 45 -28.88 14.24 33.35
C LYS A 45 -27.57 13.74 33.96
N ARG A 46 -26.51 14.49 33.66
CA ARG A 46 -25.23 14.56 34.38
C ARG A 46 -25.42 14.86 35.87
N ARG A 47 -24.63 14.22 36.75
CA ARG A 47 -23.65 14.85 37.67
C ARG A 47 -23.19 13.94 38.82
N ARG A 48 -21.89 13.63 38.79
CA ARG A 48 -20.85 13.78 39.83
C ARG A 48 -21.20 13.61 41.33
N ARG A 49 -20.28 12.85 41.95
CA ARG A 49 -19.59 13.01 43.26
C ARG A 49 -20.12 12.27 44.49
N ASP A 50 -19.24 11.36 44.91
CA ASP A 50 -18.58 11.25 46.21
C ASP A 50 -19.38 10.95 47.49
N ASP A 51 -18.69 10.12 48.27
CA ASP A 51 -18.65 10.09 49.72
C ASP A 51 -19.67 9.25 50.49
N SER A 52 -19.17 8.07 50.81
CA SER A 52 -18.79 7.73 52.18
C SER A 52 -19.83 7.03 53.07
N ASN A 53 -19.41 5.83 53.46
CA ASN A 53 -19.32 5.36 54.84
C ASN A 53 -20.51 4.63 55.47
N SER A 54 -20.09 3.54 56.14
CA SER A 54 -20.59 3.05 57.42
C SER A 54 -21.60 1.89 57.40
N THR A 55 -21.08 0.76 57.92
CA THR A 55 -21.71 -0.17 58.89
C THR A 55 -22.94 -0.97 58.41
N ASP A 56 -23.15 -2.23 58.71
CA ASP A 56 -22.75 -3.10 59.83
C ASP A 56 -23.01 -4.55 59.41
N ASP A 57 -22.33 -5.47 60.09
CA ASP A 57 -22.41 -6.92 60.02
C ASP A 57 -23.83 -7.52 59.99
N ARG A 58 -24.02 -8.57 59.17
CA ARG A 58 -24.60 -9.87 59.56
C ARG A 58 -24.70 -10.87 58.39
N ARG A 59 -23.63 -11.65 58.23
CA ARG A 59 -23.61 -13.12 58.21
C ARG A 59 -24.79 -13.86 57.54
N GLU A 60 -24.62 -14.25 56.27
CA GLU A 60 -25.07 -15.56 55.76
C GLU A 60 -24.04 -16.12 54.75
N GLU A 61 -23.27 -17.11 55.20
CA GLU A 61 -22.41 -17.94 54.36
C GLU A 61 -23.30 -18.84 53.49
N THR A 62 -23.42 -18.54 52.20
CA THR A 62 -23.88 -19.51 51.20
C THR A 62 -22.69 -19.95 50.35
N PRO A 63 -22.31 -21.25 50.37
CA PRO A 63 -21.19 -21.72 49.57
C PRO A 63 -21.67 -21.83 48.12
N ARG A 64 -21.54 -20.75 47.34
CA ARG A 64 -21.65 -20.83 45.89
C ARG A 64 -20.40 -21.52 45.35
N SER A 65 -20.36 -22.83 45.53
CA SER A 65 -19.63 -23.75 44.67
C SER A 65 -20.01 -23.40 43.23
N ARG A 66 -19.17 -22.61 42.56
CA ARG A 66 -19.16 -22.45 41.11
C ARG A 66 -18.89 -23.83 40.54
N ARG A 67 -19.95 -24.59 40.30
CA ARG A 67 -19.91 -25.84 39.57
C ARG A 67 -19.48 -25.45 38.15
N ARG A 68 -18.19 -25.60 37.85
CA ARG A 68 -17.68 -25.52 36.48
C ARG A 68 -18.52 -26.48 35.66
N THR A 69 -19.33 -25.95 34.75
CA THR A 69 -19.91 -26.72 33.65
C THR A 69 -18.74 -27.39 32.91
N PRO A 70 -18.81 -28.69 32.58
CA PRO A 70 -17.77 -29.32 31.78
C PRO A 70 -17.71 -28.57 30.46
N GLU A 71 -16.56 -27.97 30.17
CA GLU A 71 -16.30 -27.38 28.87
C GLU A 71 -16.39 -28.51 27.84
N PRO A 72 -17.22 -28.39 26.79
CA PRO A 72 -17.34 -29.46 25.82
C PRO A 72 -15.96 -29.68 25.19
N GLU A 73 -15.48 -30.92 25.20
CA GLU A 73 -14.25 -31.29 24.51
C GLU A 73 -14.41 -30.97 23.02
N VAL A 74 -13.89 -29.80 22.62
CA VAL A 74 -13.75 -29.43 21.22
C VAL A 74 -12.74 -30.43 20.65
N LYS A 75 -13.25 -31.48 19.99
CA LYS A 75 -12.43 -32.41 19.23
C LYS A 75 -11.65 -31.59 18.22
N LYS A 76 -10.34 -31.41 18.48
CA LYS A 76 -9.44 -30.78 17.51
C LYS A 76 -9.59 -31.57 16.20
N PRO A 77 -9.91 -30.91 15.08
CA PRO A 77 -9.89 -31.61 13.80
C PRO A 77 -8.50 -32.25 13.63
N PRO A 78 -8.42 -33.45 13.00
CA PRO A 78 -7.14 -34.09 12.75
C PRO A 78 -6.22 -33.10 12.01
N PRO A 79 -4.89 -33.13 12.27
CA PRO A 79 -3.95 -32.30 11.53
C PRO A 79 -4.12 -32.60 10.04
N VAL A 80 -4.68 -31.65 9.30
CA VAL A 80 -4.66 -31.70 7.85
C VAL A 80 -3.26 -31.27 7.47
N GLU A 81 -2.44 -32.22 7.01
CA GLU A 81 -1.21 -31.89 6.27
C GLU A 81 -1.66 -31.14 5.02
N LYS A 82 -1.67 -29.81 5.09
CA LYS A 82 -1.80 -28.98 3.90
C LYS A 82 -0.49 -29.19 3.15
N PRO A 83 -0.51 -29.70 1.91
CA PRO A 83 0.71 -29.77 1.13
C PRO A 83 1.28 -28.35 1.04
N GLU A 84 2.46 -28.15 1.61
CA GLU A 84 3.20 -26.90 1.47
C GLU A 84 3.58 -26.81 -0.01
N ASN A 85 2.90 -25.93 -0.74
CA ASN A 85 3.20 -25.67 -2.14
C ASN A 85 4.29 -24.61 -2.21
N GLU A 86 5.43 -24.93 -1.63
CA GLU A 86 6.62 -24.10 -1.66
C GLU A 86 7.34 -24.31 -3.00
N PRO A 87 7.53 -23.25 -3.80
CA PRO A 87 8.19 -23.39 -5.09
C PRO A 87 9.70 -23.62 -4.90
N GLU A 88 10.33 -24.27 -5.88
CA GLU A 88 11.79 -24.40 -5.89
C GLU A 88 12.42 -23.03 -6.23
N ILE A 89 13.24 -22.51 -5.32
CA ILE A 89 13.90 -21.20 -5.48
C ILE A 89 15.38 -21.45 -5.76
N ASP A 90 15.87 -20.92 -6.89
CA ASP A 90 17.31 -20.88 -7.16
C ASP A 90 17.98 -19.88 -6.22
N PRO A 91 18.88 -20.33 -5.31
CA PRO A 91 19.53 -19.43 -4.39
C PRO A 91 20.43 -18.41 -5.09
N GLU A 92 20.94 -18.68 -6.29
CA GLU A 92 21.85 -17.77 -7.03
C GLU A 92 21.10 -16.74 -7.89
N ALA A 93 19.79 -16.88 -8.06
CA ALA A 93 18.99 -16.01 -8.90
C ALA A 93 18.65 -14.66 -8.22
N PHE A 94 18.83 -13.57 -8.96
CA PHE A 94 18.38 -12.24 -8.55
C PHE A 94 16.92 -12.03 -8.98
N THR A 95 15.99 -12.23 -8.05
CA THR A 95 14.54 -12.20 -8.29
C THR A 95 13.81 -11.53 -7.12
N LEU A 96 12.48 -11.43 -7.18
CA LEU A 96 11.67 -11.10 -6.00
C LEU A 96 11.74 -12.24 -4.99
N ALA A 97 11.94 -11.90 -3.72
CA ALA A 97 12.12 -12.87 -2.65
C ALA A 97 10.78 -13.39 -2.16
N TRP A 98 10.53 -14.68 -2.38
CA TRP A 98 9.32 -15.36 -1.90
C TRP A 98 9.11 -15.20 -0.39
N TYR A 99 10.15 -15.39 0.42
CA TYR A 99 10.09 -15.30 1.89
C TYR A 99 10.09 -13.87 2.43
N ASP A 100 10.47 -12.89 1.61
CA ASP A 100 10.52 -11.48 1.97
C ASP A 100 9.52 -10.69 1.10
N SER A 101 8.31 -11.24 1.04
CA SER A 101 7.14 -10.70 0.36
C SER A 101 5.91 -10.81 1.25
N ASP A 102 4.95 -9.90 1.04
CA ASP A 102 3.68 -9.96 1.75
C ASP A 102 2.82 -11.15 1.28
N LEU A 103 2.04 -11.73 2.18
CA LEU A 103 1.15 -12.86 1.88
C LEU A 103 0.05 -12.52 0.86
N ASN A 104 -0.28 -11.23 0.72
CA ASN A 104 -1.23 -10.72 -0.28
C ASN A 104 -0.56 -10.28 -1.59
N LEU A 105 0.71 -10.63 -1.82
CA LEU A 105 1.38 -10.51 -3.11
C LEU A 105 1.45 -11.88 -3.78
N VAL A 106 0.91 -11.99 -4.99
CA VAL A 106 1.02 -13.20 -5.81
C VAL A 106 2.23 -13.06 -6.72
N LEU A 107 3.29 -13.81 -6.43
CA LEU A 107 4.48 -13.90 -7.28
C LEU A 107 4.32 -14.99 -8.33
N ASP A 108 4.85 -14.74 -9.52
CA ASP A 108 5.06 -15.79 -10.52
C ASP A 108 6.09 -16.81 -9.99
N THR A 109 5.72 -18.09 -10.00
CA THR A 109 6.57 -19.18 -9.48
C THR A 109 7.57 -19.72 -10.50
N ASP A 110 7.44 -19.32 -11.77
CA ASP A 110 8.35 -19.78 -12.82
C ASP A 110 9.65 -18.96 -12.84
N SER A 111 9.54 -17.63 -12.77
CA SER A 111 10.67 -16.71 -12.87
C SER A 111 10.90 -15.85 -11.62
N PHE A 112 9.90 -15.68 -10.75
CA PHE A 112 9.92 -14.75 -9.62
C PHE A 112 10.24 -13.29 -10.01
N THR A 113 10.02 -12.91 -11.27
CA THR A 113 10.23 -11.53 -11.77
C THR A 113 8.95 -10.74 -11.91
N TYR A 114 7.79 -11.40 -11.76
CA TYR A 114 6.47 -10.79 -11.85
C TYR A 114 5.73 -10.95 -10.52
N GLY A 115 4.99 -9.91 -10.13
CA GLY A 115 4.17 -9.90 -8.93
C GLY A 115 2.91 -9.08 -9.13
N SER A 116 1.79 -9.57 -8.63
CA SER A 116 0.50 -8.86 -8.64
C SER A 116 -0.14 -8.92 -7.25
N PRO A 117 -0.54 -7.78 -6.67
CA PRO A 117 -1.24 -7.79 -5.39
C PRO A 117 -2.61 -8.44 -5.56
N MET A 118 -3.07 -9.16 -4.54
CA MET A 118 -4.44 -9.62 -4.49
C MET A 118 -5.37 -8.39 -4.53
N SER A 119 -6.35 -8.39 -5.43
CA SER A 119 -7.31 -7.29 -5.57
C SER A 119 -8.75 -7.69 -5.26
N ASP A 120 -8.97 -8.91 -4.76
CA ASP A 120 -10.28 -9.37 -4.35
C ASP A 120 -10.63 -8.91 -2.92
N GLN A 121 -11.92 -8.70 -2.68
CA GLN A 121 -12.49 -8.39 -1.37
C GLN A 121 -11.80 -7.18 -0.70
N GLY A 122 -11.28 -7.36 0.51
CA GLY A 122 -10.62 -6.29 1.26
C GLY A 122 -9.19 -6.00 0.80
N PHE A 123 -8.58 -6.86 -0.03
CA PHE A 123 -7.18 -6.69 -0.41
C PHE A 123 -6.94 -5.48 -1.33
N VAL A 124 -7.98 -5.00 -2.03
CA VAL A 124 -7.94 -3.76 -2.83
C VAL A 124 -7.52 -2.52 -2.01
N TYR A 125 -7.71 -2.55 -0.69
CA TYR A 125 -7.36 -1.44 0.22
C TYR A 125 -6.00 -1.65 0.91
N MET A 126 -5.26 -2.70 0.56
CA MET A 126 -4.00 -3.07 1.20
C MET A 126 -2.82 -2.92 0.25
N TRP A 127 -1.71 -2.41 0.78
CA TRP A 127 -0.42 -2.54 0.10
C TRP A 127 0.05 -3.99 0.14
N ALA A 128 0.78 -4.40 -0.90
CA ALA A 128 1.56 -5.62 -0.92
C ALA A 128 2.93 -5.28 -1.49
N GLY A 129 4.00 -5.75 -0.84
CA GLY A 129 5.37 -5.47 -1.22
C GLY A 129 6.22 -6.73 -1.24
N ALA A 130 7.37 -6.62 -1.89
CA ALA A 130 8.45 -7.60 -1.85
C ALA A 130 9.79 -6.88 -1.94
N ARG A 131 10.83 -7.52 -1.41
CA ARG A 131 12.23 -7.17 -1.69
C ARG A 131 12.84 -8.17 -2.66
N ALA A 132 13.98 -7.81 -3.23
CA ALA A 132 14.78 -8.74 -4.02
C ALA A 132 15.48 -9.77 -3.11
N THR A 133 15.90 -10.91 -3.68
CA THR A 133 16.66 -11.97 -2.99
C THR A 133 18.04 -11.50 -2.50
N TYR A 134 18.57 -10.43 -3.08
CA TYR A 134 19.86 -9.85 -2.72
C TYR A 134 19.75 -8.36 -2.43
N GLY A 135 20.54 -7.92 -1.45
CA GLY A 135 20.86 -6.51 -1.22
C GLY A 135 22.26 -6.16 -1.72
N PHE A 136 22.60 -4.88 -1.67
CA PHE A 136 23.92 -4.37 -2.04
C PHE A 136 24.41 -3.38 -0.97
N ASN A 137 25.72 -3.24 -0.85
CA ASN A 137 26.35 -2.30 0.10
C ASN A 137 27.46 -1.43 -0.52
N LYS A 138 27.91 -1.77 -1.74
CA LYS A 138 28.98 -1.10 -2.46
C LYS A 138 28.68 -1.10 -3.96
N GLY A 139 29.31 -0.19 -4.68
CA GLY A 139 29.16 -0.05 -6.12
C GLY A 139 27.86 0.65 -6.50
N LYS A 140 27.36 0.30 -7.69
CA LYS A 140 26.17 0.90 -8.30
C LYS A 140 25.26 -0.20 -8.79
N ILE A 141 23.97 -0.04 -8.54
CA ILE A 141 22.94 -0.96 -9.03
C ILE A 141 21.93 -0.19 -9.86
N TYR A 142 21.37 -0.88 -10.85
CA TYR A 142 20.26 -0.42 -11.65
C TYR A 142 19.30 -1.59 -11.89
N TYR A 143 18.01 -1.35 -11.70
CA TYR A 143 16.96 -2.28 -12.08
C TYR A 143 15.77 -1.53 -12.65
N GLU A 144 14.92 -2.23 -13.38
CA GLU A 144 13.72 -1.67 -14.00
C GLU A 144 12.48 -2.44 -13.53
N VAL A 145 11.36 -1.73 -13.46
CA VAL A 145 10.03 -2.28 -13.18
C VAL A 145 9.09 -1.77 -14.26
N GLU A 146 8.41 -2.69 -14.92
CA GLU A 146 7.42 -2.39 -15.95
C GLU A 146 6.01 -2.61 -15.41
N ILE A 147 5.11 -1.65 -15.62
CA ILE A 147 3.71 -1.77 -15.21
C ILE A 147 2.94 -2.52 -16.29
N LYS A 148 2.58 -3.79 -16.07
CA LYS A 148 1.90 -4.60 -17.09
C LYS A 148 0.39 -4.38 -17.18
N GLU A 149 -0.27 -4.18 -16.05
CA GLU A 149 -1.72 -4.03 -16.02
C GLU A 149 -2.20 -3.35 -14.74
N TYR A 150 -3.43 -2.86 -14.75
CA TYR A 150 -4.13 -2.42 -13.55
C TYR A 150 -4.97 -3.57 -13.00
N CYS A 151 -4.88 -3.82 -11.69
CA CYS A 151 -5.72 -4.81 -11.04
C CYS A 151 -7.19 -4.38 -11.09
N ASP A 152 -8.13 -5.33 -11.24
CA ASP A 152 -9.56 -5.02 -11.27
C ASP A 152 -10.07 -4.55 -9.90
N THR A 153 -10.61 -3.32 -9.86
CA THR A 153 -11.21 -2.70 -8.67
C THR A 153 -12.68 -2.31 -8.89
N SER A 154 -13.32 -2.79 -9.96
CA SER A 154 -14.66 -2.37 -10.38
C SER A 154 -15.79 -2.61 -9.36
N ASN A 155 -15.61 -3.59 -8.47
CA ASN A 155 -16.61 -3.97 -7.47
C ASN A 155 -16.48 -3.21 -6.14
N TYR A 156 -15.56 -2.26 -6.04
CA TYR A 156 -15.24 -1.53 -4.81
C TYR A 156 -15.39 -0.03 -5.01
N GLU A 157 -15.70 0.69 -3.93
CA GLU A 157 -15.64 2.15 -3.96
C GLU A 157 -14.19 2.54 -4.24
N ALA A 158 -13.98 3.12 -5.43
CA ALA A 158 -12.65 3.52 -5.86
C ALA A 158 -12.16 4.63 -4.94
N ASP A 159 -11.02 4.39 -4.28
CA ASP A 159 -10.22 5.49 -3.76
C ASP A 159 -9.85 6.42 -4.92
N LYS A 160 -9.49 7.66 -4.62
CA LYS A 160 -9.13 8.66 -5.63
C LYS A 160 -7.98 8.17 -6.54
N PHE A 161 -7.15 7.26 -6.04
CA PHE A 161 -6.04 6.63 -6.75
C PHE A 161 -5.96 5.13 -6.42
N PRO A 162 -6.72 4.26 -7.15
CA PRO A 162 -6.84 2.85 -6.78
C PRO A 162 -5.61 2.01 -7.19
N HIS A 163 -4.88 2.43 -8.22
CA HIS A 163 -3.71 1.71 -8.72
C HIS A 163 -2.46 2.51 -8.42
N GLN A 164 -1.88 2.26 -7.23
CA GLN A 164 -0.65 2.90 -6.82
C GLN A 164 0.48 1.86 -6.76
N LEU A 165 1.66 2.26 -7.25
CA LEU A 165 2.89 1.47 -7.22
C LEU A 165 4.00 2.29 -6.56
N ARG A 166 4.81 1.65 -5.74
CA ARG A 166 6.05 2.21 -5.18
C ARG A 166 7.23 1.36 -5.58
N VAL A 167 8.28 1.97 -6.11
CA VAL A 167 9.55 1.31 -6.46
C VAL A 167 10.72 2.09 -5.89
N GLY A 168 11.80 1.41 -5.52
CA GLY A 168 12.93 2.06 -4.85
C GLY A 168 13.79 1.11 -4.04
N PHE A 169 14.25 1.54 -2.87
CA PHE A 169 15.08 0.72 -2.00
C PHE A 169 14.75 0.96 -0.53
N SER A 170 15.09 -0.03 0.28
CA SER A 170 14.93 0.01 1.71
C SER A 170 16.05 -0.76 2.42
N PRO A 171 16.30 -0.43 3.70
CA PRO A 171 17.11 -1.29 4.56
C PRO A 171 16.42 -2.63 4.77
N ARG A 172 17.22 -3.68 4.99
CA ARG A 172 16.71 -5.03 5.26
C ARG A 172 15.76 -5.09 6.46
N GLN A 173 15.99 -4.23 7.47
CA GLN A 173 15.23 -4.21 8.71
C GLN A 173 13.90 -3.45 8.60
N SER A 174 13.63 -2.77 7.48
CA SER A 174 12.38 -2.05 7.31
C SER A 174 11.20 -3.01 7.11
N LEU A 175 9.99 -2.50 7.31
CA LEU A 175 8.79 -3.15 6.79
C LEU A 175 8.74 -3.05 5.26
N LEU A 176 7.80 -3.76 4.64
CA LEU A 176 7.61 -3.79 3.17
C LEU A 176 6.88 -2.56 2.63
N GLN A 177 6.38 -1.68 3.51
CA GLN A 177 5.79 -0.39 3.18
C GLN A 177 6.89 0.60 2.77
N LEU A 178 7.28 0.52 1.50
CA LEU A 178 8.39 1.28 0.94
C LEU A 178 8.20 2.80 1.09
N GLY A 179 9.26 3.48 1.53
CA GLY A 179 9.29 4.93 1.75
C GLY A 179 8.79 5.39 3.12
N GLU A 180 8.22 4.49 3.95
CA GLU A 180 7.71 4.87 5.28
C GLU A 180 8.78 4.86 6.37
N ALA A 181 9.72 3.92 6.28
CA ALA A 181 10.84 3.83 7.23
C ALA A 181 11.96 4.83 6.91
N GLU A 182 12.80 5.09 7.91
CA GLU A 182 14.06 5.79 7.71
C GLU A 182 14.95 5.04 6.71
N HIS A 183 15.70 5.80 5.92
CA HIS A 183 16.55 5.30 4.84
C HIS A 183 15.83 4.44 3.78
N SER A 184 14.50 4.44 3.76
CA SER A 184 13.70 3.87 2.68
C SER A 184 13.21 4.99 1.77
N TYR A 185 13.40 4.81 0.47
CA TYR A 185 13.03 5.80 -0.54
C TYR A 185 12.28 5.10 -1.65
N ALA A 186 11.11 5.63 -1.96
CA ALA A 186 10.28 5.17 -3.05
C ALA A 186 10.00 6.30 -4.02
N TRP A 187 10.00 5.99 -5.30
CA TRP A 187 9.19 6.71 -6.25
C TRP A 187 7.80 6.07 -6.30
N GLU A 188 6.76 6.88 -6.20
CA GLU A 188 5.36 6.47 -6.24
C GLU A 188 4.72 6.92 -7.56
N SER A 189 3.90 6.03 -8.13
CA SER A 189 3.30 6.13 -9.47
C SER A 189 2.57 7.42 -9.82
N THR A 190 2.13 8.22 -8.84
CA THR A 190 1.55 9.55 -9.09
C THR A 190 2.60 10.66 -9.29
N GLY A 191 3.89 10.32 -9.38
CA GLY A 191 4.97 11.28 -9.57
C GLY A 191 5.43 11.90 -8.25
N GLN A 192 5.49 11.10 -7.19
CA GLN A 192 5.91 11.55 -5.86
C GLN A 192 7.11 10.76 -5.36
N LEU A 193 8.02 11.42 -4.65
CA LEU A 193 9.06 10.77 -3.86
C LEU A 193 8.52 10.60 -2.45
N VAL A 194 8.60 9.37 -1.94
CA VAL A 194 8.21 8.98 -0.59
C VAL A 194 9.46 8.63 0.20
N ALA A 195 9.72 9.34 1.30
CA ALA A 195 10.84 9.08 2.18
C ALA A 195 10.49 9.47 3.63
N ASN A 196 10.74 8.56 4.58
CA ASN A 196 10.34 8.72 5.98
C ASN A 196 8.87 9.17 6.13
N ASN A 197 7.99 8.50 5.37
CA ASN A 197 6.55 8.76 5.29
C ASN A 197 6.17 10.20 4.87
N LYS A 198 7.08 10.91 4.18
CA LYS A 198 6.83 12.24 3.59
C LYS A 198 6.76 12.12 2.08
N TYR A 199 5.78 12.80 1.49
CA TYR A 199 5.49 12.78 0.07
C TYR A 199 5.87 14.13 -0.54
N THR A 200 6.68 14.11 -1.59
CA THR A 200 7.16 15.32 -2.27
C THR A 200 7.01 15.19 -3.77
N LEU A 201 6.58 16.25 -4.45
CA LEU A 201 6.37 16.23 -5.90
C LEU A 201 7.69 15.97 -6.63
N PHE A 202 7.75 14.85 -7.35
CA PHE A 202 8.97 14.32 -7.93
C PHE A 202 8.70 13.72 -9.33
N GLY A 203 9.02 14.50 -10.36
CA GLY A 203 8.82 14.09 -11.75
C GLY A 203 7.36 14.15 -12.18
N GLN A 204 6.91 13.10 -12.86
CA GLN A 204 5.58 12.97 -13.48
C GLN A 204 5.01 11.58 -13.20
N PRO A 205 3.67 11.38 -13.26
CA PRO A 205 3.05 10.06 -13.07
C PRO A 205 3.46 9.03 -14.14
N ALA A 206 3.26 7.75 -13.82
CA ALA A 206 3.39 6.62 -14.76
C ALA A 206 2.05 5.90 -14.97
N ALA A 207 1.96 5.17 -16.08
CA ALA A 207 0.82 4.37 -16.49
C ALA A 207 1.23 2.94 -16.89
N VAL A 208 0.25 2.11 -17.25
CA VAL A 208 0.50 0.79 -17.83
C VAL A 208 1.37 0.92 -19.09
N GLU A 209 2.27 -0.05 -19.28
CA GLU A 209 3.38 -0.10 -20.25
C GLU A 209 4.57 0.84 -19.96
N ASP A 210 4.49 1.71 -18.95
CA ASP A 210 5.66 2.50 -18.56
C ASP A 210 6.69 1.63 -17.82
N THR A 211 7.97 1.91 -18.08
CA THR A 211 9.12 1.30 -17.41
C THR A 211 9.78 2.32 -16.49
N ILE A 212 9.85 1.99 -15.20
CA ILE A 212 10.50 2.80 -14.18
C ILE A 212 11.86 2.20 -13.86
N GLY A 213 12.92 2.96 -14.08
CA GLY A 213 14.26 2.57 -13.68
C GLY A 213 14.63 3.14 -12.32
N VAL A 214 15.30 2.32 -11.50
CA VAL A 214 15.80 2.70 -10.18
C VAL A 214 17.31 2.49 -10.18
N LEU A 215 18.05 3.56 -9.93
CA LEU A 215 19.49 3.54 -9.80
C LEU A 215 19.88 3.89 -8.37
N VAL A 216 20.82 3.13 -7.80
CA VAL A 216 21.46 3.52 -6.54
C VAL A 216 22.97 3.45 -6.70
N ASP A 217 23.64 4.54 -6.35
CA ASP A 217 25.08 4.74 -6.47
C ASP A 217 25.65 5.04 -5.08
N CYS A 218 26.39 4.07 -4.56
CA CYS A 218 27.10 4.16 -3.28
C CYS A 218 28.60 4.43 -3.46
N GLU A 219 29.07 4.74 -4.67
CA GLU A 219 30.50 4.75 -5.01
C GLU A 219 30.99 6.12 -5.50
N SER A 220 30.19 6.85 -6.30
CA SER A 220 30.64 8.12 -6.90
C SER A 220 30.94 9.21 -5.89
N ASP A 221 30.29 9.16 -4.73
CA ASP A 221 30.43 10.13 -3.66
C ASP A 221 30.88 9.41 -2.39
N ALA A 222 32.03 9.80 -1.84
CA ALA A 222 32.61 9.15 -0.67
C ALA A 222 31.72 9.31 0.57
N GLU A 223 31.01 10.43 0.67
CA GLU A 223 30.21 10.81 1.83
C GLU A 223 28.73 10.54 1.62
N ASN A 224 28.27 10.21 0.41
CA ASN A 224 26.86 10.12 0.13
C ASN A 224 26.43 8.92 -0.72
N ILE A 225 25.15 8.55 -0.57
CA ILE A 225 24.41 7.64 -1.43
C ILE A 225 23.54 8.48 -2.36
N ILE A 226 23.64 8.20 -3.66
CA ILE A 226 22.83 8.87 -4.69
C ILE A 226 21.82 7.87 -5.22
N VAL A 227 20.55 8.20 -5.05
CA VAL A 227 19.42 7.44 -5.60
C VAL A 227 19.02 8.16 -6.88
N LYS A 228 18.56 7.51 -7.94
CA LYS A 228 17.94 8.16 -9.12
C LYS A 228 16.79 7.33 -9.67
N PHE A 229 15.82 8.01 -10.28
CA PHE A 229 14.66 7.38 -10.91
C PHE A 229 14.53 7.84 -12.37
N THR A 230 14.27 6.90 -13.26
CA THR A 230 13.98 7.14 -14.67
C THR A 230 12.57 6.65 -15.00
N LEU A 231 11.94 7.28 -15.99
CA LEU A 231 10.69 6.84 -16.58
C LEU A 231 10.91 6.74 -18.09
N ASN A 232 10.74 5.54 -18.64
CA ASN A 232 11.00 5.21 -20.04
C ASN A 232 12.39 5.67 -20.50
N GLY A 233 13.40 5.41 -19.65
CA GLY A 233 14.80 5.81 -19.87
C GLY A 233 15.11 7.30 -19.66
N THR A 234 14.10 8.14 -19.41
CA THR A 234 14.30 9.57 -19.15
C THR A 234 14.43 9.83 -17.65
N LEU A 235 15.48 10.53 -17.22
CA LEU A 235 15.66 10.93 -15.82
C LEU A 235 14.52 11.85 -15.39
N LEU A 236 13.82 11.51 -14.29
CA LEU A 236 12.67 12.28 -13.83
C LEU A 236 13.08 13.66 -13.26
N LYS A 237 13.98 13.68 -12.28
CA LYS A 237 14.65 14.87 -11.72
C LYS A 237 16.01 14.44 -11.15
N LEU A 238 16.89 15.39 -10.80
CA LEU A 238 18.10 15.08 -10.01
C LEU A 238 17.66 14.60 -8.62
N VAL A 239 18.21 13.49 -8.13
CA VAL A 239 17.61 12.74 -7.03
C VAL A 239 18.54 12.63 -5.82
N ARG A 240 17.87 12.84 -4.68
CA ARG A 240 18.25 12.71 -3.28
C ARG A 240 19.65 12.11 -3.02
N ARG A 241 20.52 12.97 -2.50
CA ARG A 241 21.80 12.66 -1.86
C ARG A 241 21.53 12.36 -0.38
N GLN A 242 22.04 11.27 0.15
CA GLN A 242 21.96 10.93 1.57
C GLN A 242 23.36 10.77 2.13
N VAL A 243 23.65 11.39 3.26
CA VAL A 243 24.94 11.23 3.94
C VAL A 243 25.08 9.78 4.38
N LYS A 244 26.21 9.16 4.04
CA LYS A 244 26.57 7.84 4.52
C LYS A 244 26.76 7.93 6.02
N PRO A 245 26.11 7.05 6.80
CA PRO A 245 26.39 7.01 8.22
C PRO A 245 27.89 6.78 8.43
N ALA A 246 28.49 7.51 9.38
CA ALA A 246 29.87 7.28 9.76
C ALA A 246 30.01 5.83 10.21
N VAL A 247 30.83 5.06 9.52
CA VAL A 247 31.18 3.71 9.98
C VAL A 247 32.21 3.90 11.08
N GLU A 248 31.76 4.12 12.32
CA GLU A 248 32.65 4.01 13.46
C GLU A 248 32.95 2.52 13.69
N GLU A 249 34.21 2.13 13.45
CA GLU A 249 34.74 0.89 14.00
C GLU A 249 34.73 1.02 15.53
N ASP A 250 33.78 0.33 16.19
CA ASP A 250 33.68 0.11 17.64
C ASP A 250 33.08 1.23 18.53
N SER A 251 31.81 1.63 18.35
CA SER A 251 31.02 2.28 19.43
C SER A 251 29.55 1.88 19.43
N GLU A 252 28.99 1.61 20.62
CA GLU A 252 27.56 1.49 20.87
C GLU A 252 26.82 2.81 20.56
N TYR A 253 25.64 2.67 19.93
CA TYR A 253 24.74 3.70 19.42
C TYR A 253 24.51 4.93 20.33
N GLU A 254 24.77 6.14 19.82
CA GLU A 254 23.93 7.33 20.04
C GLU A 254 23.92 8.21 18.77
N ASP A 255 22.74 8.43 18.19
CA ASP A 255 22.49 9.17 16.95
C ASP A 255 22.39 10.69 17.19
N VAL A 256 23.02 11.49 16.32
CA VAL A 256 22.80 12.96 16.25
C VAL A 256 22.55 13.37 14.80
N GLU A 257 21.32 13.82 14.50
CA GLU A 257 20.89 14.33 13.20
C GLU A 257 21.26 15.82 13.01
N GLU A 258 21.69 16.20 11.80
CA GLU A 258 21.63 17.58 11.31
C GLU A 258 20.94 17.63 9.94
N ILE A 259 19.96 18.52 9.80
CA ILE A 259 19.15 18.70 8.58
C ILE A 259 19.74 19.88 7.80
N VAL A 260 20.23 19.64 6.58
CA VAL A 260 20.54 20.72 5.63
C VAL A 260 19.67 20.55 4.38
N SER A 261 18.90 21.59 4.08
CA SER A 261 18.19 21.77 2.82
C SER A 261 18.94 22.82 2.00
N ASP A 262 19.64 22.41 0.95
CA ASP A 262 20.25 23.34 0.01
C ASP A 262 19.16 23.86 -0.94
N ASN A 263 18.64 25.04 -0.62
CA ASN A 263 17.95 25.93 -1.55
C ASN A 263 18.87 27.12 -1.77
N GLU A 264 19.83 27.01 -2.67
CA GLU A 264 20.58 28.15 -3.21
C GLU A 264 21.37 27.63 -4.42
N GLU A 265 20.88 27.90 -5.63
CA GLU A 265 21.65 28.10 -6.88
C GLU A 265 20.70 28.10 -8.11
N GLU A 266 19.65 28.92 -8.10
CA GLU A 266 18.96 29.33 -9.35
C GLU A 266 18.41 30.77 -9.25
N GLU A 267 19.17 31.73 -8.70
CA GLU A 267 18.82 33.16 -8.80
C GLU A 267 20.07 34.07 -8.87
N GLU A 268 21.04 33.81 -9.76
CA GLU A 268 22.07 34.83 -10.07
C GLU A 268 22.36 35.09 -11.56
N GLU A 269 21.75 34.38 -12.52
CA GLU A 269 21.97 34.69 -13.95
C GLU A 269 20.98 35.67 -14.60
N GLU A 270 19.87 36.06 -13.95
CA GLU A 270 18.93 37.05 -14.51
C GLU A 270 19.16 38.51 -14.07
N SER A 271 20.14 38.80 -13.20
CA SER A 271 20.37 40.17 -12.70
C SER A 271 21.60 40.90 -13.29
N LEU A 272 22.41 40.25 -14.14
CA LEU A 272 23.65 40.84 -14.69
C LEU A 272 23.67 41.06 -16.21
N GLY A 273 22.57 40.81 -16.93
CA GLY A 273 22.49 41.03 -18.39
C GLY A 273 21.96 42.40 -18.84
N CYS A 274 21.45 43.25 -17.93
CA CYS A 274 20.84 44.52 -18.30
C CYS A 274 21.54 45.71 -17.66
N LYS A 275 22.74 46.06 -18.16
CA LYS A 275 23.32 47.42 -18.11
C LYS A 275 24.49 47.57 -19.10
N GLU A 276 24.25 48.43 -20.09
CA GLU A 276 25.20 49.23 -20.88
C GLU A 276 26.17 48.54 -21.87
N ARG A 277 25.80 48.54 -23.16
CA ARG A 277 26.32 49.49 -24.16
C ARG A 277 25.60 49.39 -25.51
#